data_AF-A0A9E6EVP3-F1
#
_entry.id   AF-A0A9E6EVP3-F1
#
_cell.length_a   1.000
_cell.length_b   1.000
_cell.length_c   1.000
_cell.angle_alpha   90.00
_cell.angle_beta   90.00
_cell.angle_gamma   90.00
#
_symmetry.space_group_name_H-M   'P 1'
#
loop_
_entity.id
_entity.type
_entity.pdbx_description
1 polymer ?
#
loop_
_entity_poly.entity_id
_entity_poly.type
_entity_poly.pdbx_seq_one_letter_code
_entity_poly.pdbx_strand_id
1 'polypeptide(L)'
;LLKPVYLYILNETNTPYEYNLTTEQYDPSKHFTDNIYGRTSFFNGFGKIKPLPGLYLKTGLNFDYGVTDKNLKSIEAGIAFDIYPKPVQIMAFNDNSYYFLTLYISLSLGARGN
;
A
#
# COMPACT_ATOMS: atom_id res chain seq x y z
N LEU A 1 3.47 -9.36 -0.51
CA LEU A 1 2.78 -9.86 0.71
C LEU A 1 1.46 -9.12 0.84
N LEU A 2 0.35 -9.82 1.02
CA LEU A 2 -0.95 -9.17 1.20
C LEU A 2 -1.30 -9.17 2.70
N LYS A 3 -1.31 -7.97 3.30
CA LYS A 3 -1.73 -7.78 4.69
C LYS A 3 -3.18 -7.27 4.69
N PRO A 4 -4.11 -7.98 5.36
CA PRO A 4 -5.47 -7.48 5.51
C PRO A 4 -5.50 -6.22 6.40
N VAL A 5 -6.29 -5.23 6.01
CA VAL A 5 -6.53 -4.03 6.81
C VAL A 5 -7.61 -4.34 7.84
N TYR A 6 -7.33 -4.02 9.09
CA TYR A 6 -8.30 -4.11 10.18
C TYR A 6 -8.71 -2.70 10.61
N LEU A 7 -9.97 -2.53 10.95
CA LEU A 7 -10.56 -1.25 11.39
C LEU A 7 -11.37 -1.49 12.66
N TYR A 8 -11.56 -0.41 13.42
CA TYR A 8 -12.55 -0.39 14.48
C TYR A 8 -13.92 -0.07 13.86
N ILE A 9 -14.87 -0.99 14.06
CA ILE A 9 -16.23 -0.91 13.51
C ILE A 9 -17.22 -0.77 14.67
N LEU A 10 -18.17 0.14 14.52
CA LEU A 10 -19.32 0.30 15.41
C LEU A 10 -20.42 -0.66 14.96
N ASN A 11 -20.64 -1.71 15.72
CA ASN A 11 -21.74 -2.64 15.49
C ASN A 11 -22.90 -2.29 16.43
N GLU A 12 -24.12 -2.26 15.89
CA GLU A 12 -25.34 -2.10 16.67
C GLU A 12 -25.51 -3.29 17.63
N THR A 13 -25.92 -3.04 18.87
CA THR A 13 -26.30 -4.09 19.82
C THR A 13 -27.82 -4.29 19.83
N ASN A 14 -28.30 -5.28 20.60
CA ASN A 14 -29.73 -5.50 20.80
C ASN A 14 -30.42 -4.35 21.56
N THR A 15 -29.65 -3.40 22.11
CA THR A 15 -30.17 -2.20 22.77
C THR A 15 -30.12 -1.01 21.79
N PRO A 16 -31.23 -0.30 21.56
CA PRO A 16 -31.21 0.91 20.74
C PRO A 16 -30.19 1.93 21.26
N TYR A 17 -29.44 2.55 20.35
CA TYR A 17 -28.41 3.58 20.64
C TYR A 17 -27.17 3.11 21.39
N GLU A 18 -26.99 1.81 21.58
CA GLU A 18 -25.76 1.23 22.11
C GLU A 18 -24.94 0.61 20.97
N TYR A 19 -23.67 1.01 20.86
CA TYR A 19 -22.76 0.52 19.83
C TYR A 19 -21.60 -0.21 20.50
N ASN A 20 -21.27 -1.39 19.98
CA ASN A 20 -20.09 -2.13 20.39
C ASN A 20 -18.93 -1.89 19.43
N LEU A 21 -17.78 -1.49 19.97
CA LEU A 21 -16.57 -1.28 19.19
C LEU A 21 -15.83 -2.61 19.00
N THR A 22 -15.83 -3.13 17.77
CA THR A 22 -15.17 -4.38 17.44
C THR A 22 -14.03 -4.16 16.45
N THR A 23 -13.02 -5.03 16.49
CA THR A 23 -11.91 -5.00 15.53
C THR A 23 -12.17 -6.03 14.44
N GLU A 24 -12.49 -5.56 13.25
CA GLU A 24 -12.84 -6.42 12.12
C GLU A 24 -11.92 -6.18 10.92
N GLN A 25 -11.79 -7.21 10.07
CA GLN A 25 -11.14 -7.06 8.78
C GLN A 25 -12.06 -6.23 7.87
N TYR A 26 -11.51 -5.21 7.22
CA TYR A 26 -12.28 -4.34 6.35
C TYR A 26 -12.96 -5.11 5.21
N ASP A 27 -14.27 -4.93 5.07
CA ASP A 27 -15.10 -5.44 3.98
C ASP A 27 -15.91 -4.27 3.38
N PRO A 28 -15.62 -3.85 2.14
CA PRO A 28 -16.30 -2.71 1.52
C PRO A 28 -17.81 -2.95 1.27
N SER A 29 -18.29 -4.18 1.41
CA SER A 29 -19.72 -4.51 1.29
C SER A 29 -20.48 -4.28 2.60
N LYS A 30 -19.78 -4.18 3.74
CA LYS A 30 -20.36 -4.09 5.09
C LYS A 30 -19.92 -2.86 5.86
N HIS A 31 -18.74 -2.35 5.56
CA HIS A 31 -18.12 -1.24 6.28
C HIS A 31 -18.14 0.03 5.43
N PHE A 32 -18.90 1.01 5.88
CA PHE A 32 -19.14 2.29 5.25
C PHE A 32 -18.72 3.44 6.19
N THR A 33 -18.66 4.66 5.68
CA THR A 33 -18.13 5.81 6.43
C THR A 33 -18.86 6.06 7.77
N ASP A 34 -20.12 5.67 7.87
CA ASP A 34 -20.97 5.78 9.06
C ASP A 34 -20.63 4.80 10.19
N ASN A 35 -20.13 3.60 9.87
CA ASN A 35 -19.83 2.57 10.88
C ASN A 35 -18.32 2.37 11.15
N ILE A 36 -17.45 3.06 10.41
CA ILE A 36 -16.00 3.03 10.63
C ILE A 36 -15.62 4.07 11.70
N TYR A 37 -15.27 3.59 12.90
CA TYR A 37 -14.79 4.46 14.00
C TYR A 37 -13.35 4.93 13.77
N GLY A 38 -12.50 4.09 13.17
CA GLY A 38 -11.13 4.47 12.84
C GLY A 38 -10.16 3.32 12.61
N ARG A 39 -8.88 3.67 12.53
CA ARG A 39 -7.79 2.70 12.33
C ARG A 39 -7.52 1.90 13.59
N THR A 40 -7.28 0.60 13.45
CA THR A 40 -6.79 -0.22 14.56
C THR A 40 -5.26 -0.18 14.67
N SER A 41 -4.70 -0.87 15.68
CA SER A 41 -3.25 -1.03 15.84
C SER A 41 -2.59 -1.66 14.61
N PHE A 42 -1.41 -1.16 14.22
CA PHE A 42 -0.68 -1.68 13.06
C PHE A 42 -0.34 -3.17 13.17
N PHE A 43 -0.20 -3.71 14.38
CA PHE A 43 0.12 -5.13 14.57
C PHE A 43 -1.09 -6.06 14.35
N ASN A 44 -2.31 -5.53 14.33
CA ASN A 44 -3.50 -6.34 14.04
C ASN A 44 -3.47 -6.82 12.58
N GLY A 45 -3.70 -8.12 12.39
CA GLY A 45 -3.61 -8.78 11.08
C GLY A 45 -2.23 -9.31 10.69
N PHE A 46 -1.19 -9.15 11.52
CA PHE A 46 0.16 -9.67 11.23
C PHE A 46 0.20 -11.19 11.05
N GLY A 47 -0.58 -11.93 11.85
CA GLY A 47 -0.72 -13.39 11.71
C GLY A 47 -1.55 -13.86 10.51
N LYS A 48 -2.21 -12.94 9.79
CA LYS A 48 -3.03 -13.25 8.60
C LYS A 48 -2.40 -12.75 7.30
N ILE A 49 -1.11 -12.40 7.33
CA ILE A 49 -0.36 -12.04 6.13
C ILE A 49 -0.32 -13.26 5.20
N LYS A 50 -0.80 -13.09 3.97
CA LYS A 50 -0.70 -14.13 2.95
C LYS A 50 0.50 -13.87 2.05
N PRO A 51 1.39 -14.85 1.85
CA PRO A 51 2.41 -14.75 0.82
C PRO A 51 1.73 -14.64 -0.54
N LEU A 52 2.13 -13.63 -1.28
CA LEU A 52 1.71 -13.42 -2.67
C LEU A 52 2.99 -13.15 -3.47
N PRO A 53 3.57 -14.19 -4.09
CA PRO A 53 4.66 -14.00 -5.03
C PRO A 53 4.11 -13.30 -6.28
N GLY A 54 4.91 -12.41 -6.86
CA GLY A 54 4.58 -11.69 -8.09
C GLY A 54 5.87 -11.32 -8.82
N LEU A 55 5.73 -10.87 -10.05
CA LEU A 55 6.83 -10.35 -10.85
C LEU A 55 6.80 -8.82 -10.78
N TYR A 56 7.94 -8.22 -10.42
CA TYR A 56 8.16 -6.78 -10.40
C TYR A 56 9.20 -6.43 -11.46
N LEU A 57 8.83 -5.62 -12.44
CA LEU A 57 9.72 -5.13 -13.49
C LEU A 57 9.79 -3.61 -13.42
N LYS A 58 11.00 -3.06 -13.44
CA LYS A 58 11.21 -1.60 -13.43
C LYS A 58 12.18 -1.24 -14.53
N THR A 59 11.85 -0.19 -15.29
CA THR A 59 12.71 0.36 -16.34
C THR A 59 12.60 1.87 -16.36
N GLY A 60 13.69 2.56 -16.64
CA GLY A 60 13.72 4.01 -16.63
C GLY A 60 15.00 4.59 -17.19
N LEU A 61 14.99 5.90 -17.38
CA LEU A 61 16.14 6.69 -17.77
C LEU A 61 16.76 7.30 -16.51
N ASN A 62 18.08 7.20 -16.41
CA ASN A 62 18.85 7.78 -15.34
C ASN A 62 19.69 8.95 -15.88
N PHE A 63 19.58 10.11 -15.23
CA PHE A 63 20.31 11.33 -15.56
C PHE A 63 21.20 11.70 -14.37
N ASP A 64 22.50 11.59 -14.58
CA ASP A 64 23.51 12.02 -13.61
C ASP A 64 23.87 13.49 -13.86
N TYR A 65 23.69 14.33 -12.83
CA TYR A 65 24.07 15.74 -12.88
C TYR A 65 25.02 16.06 -11.72
N GLY A 66 26.32 15.88 -11.96
CA GLY A 66 27.40 16.20 -11.04
C GLY A 66 28.43 17.11 -11.71
N VAL A 67 28.47 18.38 -11.31
CA VAL A 67 29.48 19.37 -11.79
C VAL A 67 30.83 19.18 -11.08
N THR A 68 30.89 18.34 -10.04
CA THR A 68 32.11 18.11 -9.24
C THR A 68 32.10 16.69 -8.68
N ASP A 69 33.24 15.98 -8.75
CA ASP A 69 33.45 14.59 -8.30
C ASP A 69 33.02 14.27 -6.85
N LYS A 70 32.71 15.28 -6.04
CA LYS A 70 32.36 15.14 -4.62
C LYS A 70 30.88 14.93 -4.34
N ASN A 71 29.99 15.31 -5.28
CA ASN A 71 28.54 15.22 -5.10
C ASN A 71 27.92 14.39 -6.23
N LEU A 72 27.54 13.14 -5.92
CA LEU A 72 26.74 12.31 -6.82
C LEU A 72 25.28 12.72 -6.66
N LYS A 73 24.71 13.38 -7.66
CA LYS A 73 23.27 13.64 -7.75
C LYS A 73 22.75 13.00 -9.02
N SER A 74 21.77 12.13 -8.87
CA SER A 74 21.17 11.40 -9.97
C SER A 74 19.65 11.49 -9.88
N ILE A 75 19.03 11.71 -11.03
CA ILE A 75 17.58 11.72 -11.18
C ILE A 75 17.21 10.57 -12.10
N GLU A 76 16.35 9.68 -11.63
CA GLU A 76 15.82 8.57 -12.41
C GLU A 76 14.32 8.76 -12.61
N ALA A 77 13.86 8.65 -13.85
CA ALA A 77 12.44 8.67 -14.17
C ALA A 77 12.10 7.44 -15.03
N GLY A 78 11.01 6.77 -14.73
CA GLY A 78 10.67 5.55 -15.43
C GLY A 78 9.29 5.00 -15.10
N ILE A 79 9.11 3.76 -15.54
CA ILE A 79 7.89 2.99 -15.34
C ILE A 79 8.20 1.69 -14.61
N ALA A 80 7.29 1.27 -13.75
CA ALA A 80 7.29 -0.01 -13.09
C ALA A 80 6.03 -0.78 -13.46
N PHE A 81 6.17 -2.09 -13.59
CA PHE A 81 5.11 -3.01 -13.96
C PHE A 81 5.10 -4.19 -12.99
N ASP A 82 3.96 -4.39 -12.35
CA ASP A 82 3.75 -5.43 -11.37
C ASP A 82 2.75 -6.44 -11.91
N ILE A 83 3.07 -7.73 -11.84
CA ILE A 83 2.17 -8.82 -12.26
C ILE A 83 2.00 -9.79 -11.10
N TYR A 84 0.76 -10.07 -10.76
CA TYR A 84 0.41 -11.01 -9.70
C TYR A 84 -0.39 -12.19 -10.25
N PRO A 85 -0.14 -13.43 -9.76
CA PRO A 85 -0.86 -14.63 -10.19
C PRO A 85 -2.30 -14.69 -9.66
N LYS A 86 -2.62 -13.87 -8.65
CA LYS A 86 -3.97 -13.72 -8.10
C LYS A 86 -4.36 -12.25 -8.19
N PRO A 87 -5.64 -11.95 -8.45
CA PRO A 87 -6.08 -10.57 -8.50
C PRO A 87 -5.89 -9.92 -7.14
N VAL A 88 -5.35 -8.70 -7.15
CA VAL A 88 -5.13 -7.94 -5.92
C VAL A 88 -6.08 -6.75 -5.92
N GLN A 89 -6.93 -6.69 -4.89
CA GLN A 89 -7.73 -5.50 -4.66
C GLN A 89 -6.86 -4.47 -3.93
N ILE A 90 -6.45 -3.42 -4.64
CA ILE A 90 -5.73 -2.28 -4.05
C ILE A 90 -6.67 -1.17 -3.58
N MET A 91 -7.87 -1.09 -4.17
CA MET A 91 -8.87 -0.08 -3.86
C MET A 91 -10.23 -0.75 -3.71
N ALA A 92 -10.94 -0.42 -2.62
CA ALA A 92 -12.36 -0.72 -2.50
C ALA A 92 -13.08 -0.05 -3.68
N PHE A 93 -13.94 -0.78 -4.38
CA PHE A 93 -14.69 -0.33 -5.56
C PHE A 93 -13.95 -0.31 -6.91
N ASN A 94 -12.68 -0.69 -6.97
CA ASN A 94 -12.04 -0.97 -8.26
C ASN A 94 -12.05 -2.47 -8.57
N ASP A 95 -12.14 -2.79 -9.85
CA ASP A 95 -12.02 -4.17 -10.30
C ASP A 95 -10.65 -4.76 -9.92
N ASN A 96 -10.71 -6.05 -9.67
CA ASN A 96 -9.60 -6.87 -9.22
C ASN A 96 -8.59 -7.04 -10.36
N SER A 97 -7.52 -6.25 -10.32
CA SER A 97 -6.48 -6.27 -11.35
C SER A 97 -5.37 -7.29 -11.05
N TYR A 98 -4.87 -7.91 -12.12
CA TYR A 98 -3.71 -8.81 -12.11
C TYR A 98 -2.40 -8.08 -12.39
N TYR A 99 -2.48 -6.88 -12.99
CA TYR A 99 -1.34 -6.08 -13.42
C TYR A 99 -1.48 -4.63 -12.95
N PHE A 100 -0.36 -4.00 -12.61
CA PHE A 100 -0.29 -2.60 -12.21
C PHE A 100 0.85 -1.90 -12.94
N LEU A 101 0.53 -0.77 -13.58
CA LEU A 101 1.51 0.11 -14.20
C LEU A 101 1.70 1.34 -13.32
N THR A 102 2.93 1.62 -12.93
CA THR A 102 3.28 2.72 -12.03
C THR A 102 4.33 3.61 -12.68
N LEU A 103 4.12 4.92 -12.68
CA LEU A 103 5.17 5.89 -13.04
C LEU A 103 5.95 6.26 -11.78
N TYR A 104 7.27 6.34 -11.86
CA TYR A 104 8.10 6.74 -10.72
C TYR A 104 9.14 7.80 -11.11
N ILE A 105 9.50 8.60 -10.12
CA ILE A 105 10.65 9.49 -10.14
C ILE A 105 11.45 9.21 -8.88
N SER A 106 12.76 9.04 -9.01
CA SER A 106 13.69 8.79 -7.90
C SER A 106 14.81 9.83 -7.91
N LEU A 107 15.12 10.34 -6.73
CA LEU A 107 16.22 11.28 -6.50
C LEU A 107 17.26 10.58 -5.63
N SER A 108 18.47 10.41 -6.18
CA SER A 108 19.59 9.83 -5.45
C SER A 108 20.60 10.93 -5.11
N LEU A 109 20.89 11.09 -3.82
CA LEU A 109 21.86 12.04 -3.29
C LEU A 109 22.97 11.26 -2.58
N GLY A 110 24.18 11.32 -3.13
CA GLY A 110 25.39 10.72 -2.57
C GLY A 110 26.45 11.78 -2.28
N ALA A 111 26.95 11.79 -1.05
CA ALA A 111 28.11 12.58 -0.66
C ALA A 111 29.25 11.63 -0.30
N ARG A 112 30.41 11.74 -0.96
CA ARG A 112 31.59 10.98 -0.58
C ARG A 112 32.32 11.72 0.54
N GLY A 113 32.06 11.32 1.78
CA GLY A 113 32.86 11.72 2.95
C GLY A 113 34.23 11.04 2.90
N ASN A 114 35.28 11.81 3.20
CA ASN A 114 36.66 11.33 3.26
C ASN A 114 36.96 10.72 4.63
#